data_AF-A0A7C0YIN5-F1
#
_entry.id   AF-A0A7C0YIN5-F1
#
_cell.length_a   1.000
_cell.length_b   1.000
_cell.length_c   1.000
_cell.angle_alpha   90.00
_cell.angle_beta   90.00
_cell.angle_gamma   90.00
#
_symmetry.space_group_name_H-M   'P 1'
#
loop_
_entity.id
_entity.type
_entity.pdbx_description
1 polymer ?
#
loop_
_entity_poly.entity_id
_entity_poly.type
_entity_poly.pdbx_seq_one_letter_code
_entity_poly.pdbx_strand_id
1 'polypeptide(L)'
;MRVRNSRKPISLSEYRKNRDLRSRSSKALDLSRMAHMNSTQILNQILGLRNAKELVRTLSPQDYYWLVKKIGEDDCLPILEMGSSEQWHHVMDLEIWQRDRLDLQQASLWLKRLQLADVNELAKWLFTEGQHFAYYYFFYTLEVRLIGHDEPVDLPEGFFTLDGVFYVRSKDPELRETVHKILSAMASLDLERYHTMLVGLSGVLPAELEEEMFRLRNVRIA
;
A
#
# COMPACT_ATOMS: atom_id res chain seq x y z
N MET A 1 -10.40 45.36 42.28
CA MET A 1 -11.02 45.64 40.96
C MET A 1 -11.09 44.32 40.18
N ARG A 2 -12.25 43.65 40.17
CA ARG A 2 -12.44 42.31 39.56
C ARG A 2 -13.06 42.48 38.16
N VAL A 3 -12.34 42.14 37.11
CA VAL A 3 -12.90 42.03 35.74
C VAL A 3 -13.41 40.59 35.57
N ARG A 4 -14.73 40.40 35.59
CA ARG A 4 -15.38 39.13 35.23
C ARG A 4 -15.39 39.01 33.71
N ASN A 5 -14.64 38.05 33.17
CA ASN A 5 -14.72 37.68 31.76
C ASN A 5 -15.93 36.76 31.56
N SER A 6 -17.08 37.32 31.16
CA SER A 6 -18.31 36.59 30.88
C SER A 6 -18.30 36.09 29.43
N ARG A 7 -17.77 34.87 29.21
CA ARG A 7 -18.08 34.11 27.99
C ARG A 7 -19.58 33.81 28.01
N LYS A 8 -20.34 34.46 27.10
CA LYS A 8 -21.76 34.17 26.91
C LYS A 8 -21.92 32.70 26.49
N PRO A 9 -22.85 31.94 27.11
CA PRO A 9 -23.14 30.58 26.68
C PRO A 9 -23.72 30.62 25.25
N ILE A 10 -23.13 29.81 24.36
CA ILE A 10 -23.60 29.65 22.98
C ILE A 10 -25.02 29.10 23.03
N SER A 11 -25.94 29.70 22.26
CA SER A 11 -27.35 29.29 22.25
C SER A 11 -27.50 27.84 21.78
N LEU A 12 -28.48 27.09 22.30
CA LEU A 12 -28.82 25.76 21.80
C LEU A 12 -29.17 25.77 20.30
N SER A 13 -29.68 26.89 19.78
CA SER A 13 -29.91 27.09 18.35
C SER A 13 -28.60 27.25 17.56
N GLU A 14 -27.59 27.92 18.12
CA GLU A 14 -26.26 28.06 17.52
C GLU A 14 -25.44 26.78 17.64
N TYR A 15 -25.59 26.01 18.73
CA TYR A 15 -25.04 24.66 18.85
C TYR A 15 -25.64 23.71 17.81
N ARG A 16 -26.96 23.73 17.60
CA ARG A 16 -27.63 22.92 16.56
C ARG A 16 -27.23 23.38 15.16
N LYS A 17 -27.17 24.69 14.90
CA LYS A 17 -26.74 25.24 13.62
C LYS A 17 -25.27 24.93 13.33
N ASN A 18 -24.38 25.01 14.32
CA ASN A 18 -22.97 24.59 14.20
C ASN A 18 -22.82 23.06 14.06
N ARG A 19 -23.70 22.27 14.69
CA ARG A 19 -23.77 20.81 14.50
C ARG A 19 -24.25 20.44 13.10
N ASP A 20 -25.21 21.19 12.54
CA ASP A 20 -25.71 21.03 11.16
C ASP A 20 -24.74 21.57 10.11
N LEU A 21 -23.97 22.62 10.43
CA LEU A 21 -22.87 23.12 9.59
C LEU A 21 -21.68 22.13 9.59
N ARG A 22 -21.42 21.47 10.73
CA ARG A 22 -20.44 20.37 10.81
C ARG A 22 -20.95 19.08 10.15
N SER A 23 -22.26 18.78 10.21
CA SER A 23 -22.85 17.61 9.55
C SER A 23 -22.93 17.78 8.02
N ARG A 24 -23.02 19.02 7.52
CA ARG A 24 -22.97 19.33 6.09
C ARG A 24 -21.56 19.30 5.48
N SER A 25 -20.51 19.11 6.28
CA SER A 25 -19.10 19.08 5.87
C SER A 25 -18.47 17.67 5.92
N SER A 26 -19.25 16.61 6.07
CA SER A 26 -18.76 15.22 6.13
C SER A 26 -19.81 14.25 5.57
N LYS A 27 -20.15 14.37 4.29
CA LYS A 27 -20.89 13.29 3.64
C LYS A 27 -19.89 12.17 3.33
N ALA A 28 -19.96 11.10 4.11
CA ALA A 28 -19.31 9.83 3.76
C ALA A 28 -19.69 9.43 2.33
N LEU A 29 -18.82 8.66 1.68
CA LEU A 29 -19.10 8.15 0.33
C LEU A 29 -20.36 7.27 0.37
N ASP A 30 -21.32 7.57 -0.48
CA ASP A 30 -22.58 6.81 -0.59
C ASP A 30 -22.39 5.63 -1.54
N LEU A 31 -21.91 4.51 -0.99
CA LEU A 31 -21.60 3.30 -1.77
C LEU A 31 -22.85 2.67 -2.38
N SER A 32 -24.01 2.77 -1.71
CA SER A 32 -25.28 2.28 -2.24
C SER A 32 -25.65 3.01 -3.53
N ARG A 33 -25.45 4.33 -3.57
CA ARG A 33 -25.62 5.09 -4.82
C ARG A 33 -24.57 4.70 -5.87
N MET A 34 -23.31 4.57 -5.47
CA MET A 34 -22.22 4.20 -6.39
C MET A 34 -22.41 2.80 -7.00
N ALA A 35 -23.09 1.88 -6.32
CA ALA A 35 -23.37 0.54 -6.84
C ALA A 35 -24.16 0.57 -8.16
N HIS A 36 -24.97 1.61 -8.37
CA HIS A 36 -25.78 1.84 -9.57
C HIS A 36 -25.08 2.71 -10.63
N MET A 37 -23.82 3.11 -10.39
CA MET A 37 -23.03 3.93 -11.30
C MET A 37 -22.00 3.06 -12.06
N ASN A 38 -21.54 3.55 -13.20
CA ASN A 38 -20.39 2.96 -13.90
C ASN A 38 -19.05 3.49 -13.35
N SER A 39 -17.93 2.86 -13.72
CA SER A 39 -16.59 3.19 -13.21
C SER A 39 -16.24 4.67 -13.40
N THR A 40 -16.44 5.22 -14.61
CA THR A 40 -16.16 6.62 -14.94
C THR A 40 -16.97 7.60 -14.08
N GLN A 41 -18.26 7.31 -13.87
CA GLN A 41 -19.12 8.14 -13.04
C GLN A 41 -18.68 8.15 -11.58
N ILE A 42 -18.27 6.99 -11.04
CA ILE A 42 -17.77 6.87 -9.67
C ILE A 42 -16.47 7.66 -9.52
N LEU A 43 -15.50 7.43 -10.41
CA LEU A 43 -14.22 8.14 -10.41
C LEU A 43 -14.41 9.66 -10.47
N ASN A 44 -15.19 10.15 -11.43
CA ASN A 44 -15.47 11.58 -11.56
C ASN A 44 -16.12 12.16 -10.30
N GLN A 45 -17.02 11.41 -9.66
CA GLN A 45 -17.64 11.86 -8.42
C GLN A 45 -16.61 11.96 -7.29
N ILE A 46 -15.75 10.96 -7.11
CA ILE A 46 -14.74 10.96 -6.04
C ILE A 46 -13.68 12.04 -6.28
N LEU A 47 -13.14 12.11 -7.50
CA LEU A 47 -12.11 13.08 -7.89
C LEU A 47 -12.62 14.53 -7.84
N GLY A 48 -13.93 14.74 -7.96
CA GLY A 48 -14.57 16.05 -7.79
C GLY A 48 -14.69 16.52 -6.33
N LEU A 49 -14.38 15.67 -5.34
CA LEU A 49 -14.45 16.02 -3.92
C LEU A 49 -13.18 16.76 -3.47
N ARG A 50 -13.35 17.80 -2.66
CA ARG A 50 -12.21 18.57 -2.12
C ARG A 50 -11.35 17.77 -1.12
N ASN A 51 -11.94 16.79 -0.46
CA ASN A 51 -11.33 15.95 0.57
C ASN A 51 -11.45 14.46 0.19
N ALA A 52 -11.22 14.15 -1.09
CA ALA A 52 -11.40 12.81 -1.65
C ALA A 52 -10.57 11.77 -0.90
N LYS A 53 -9.28 12.05 -0.66
CA LYS A 53 -8.36 11.15 0.05
C LYS A 53 -8.83 10.85 1.47
N GLU A 54 -9.22 11.87 2.22
CA GLU A 54 -9.75 11.69 3.57
C GLU A 54 -11.02 10.85 3.57
N LEU A 55 -11.95 11.10 2.66
CA LEU A 55 -13.20 10.34 2.56
C LEU A 55 -12.96 8.88 2.15
N VAL A 56 -12.07 8.63 1.18
CA VAL A 56 -11.69 7.25 0.79
C VAL A 56 -11.08 6.51 1.98
N ARG A 57 -10.26 7.17 2.78
CA ARG A 57 -9.64 6.56 3.99
C ARG A 57 -10.62 6.29 5.12
N THR A 58 -11.81 6.89 5.11
CA THR A 58 -12.87 6.55 6.08
C THR A 58 -13.63 5.28 5.74
N LEU A 59 -13.47 4.74 4.52
CA LEU A 59 -14.07 3.47 4.14
C LEU A 59 -13.47 2.32 4.95
N SER A 60 -14.30 1.35 5.30
CA SER A 60 -13.78 0.06 5.79
C SER A 60 -12.87 -0.58 4.73
N PRO A 61 -11.93 -1.46 5.10
CA PRO A 61 -11.10 -2.16 4.12
C PRO A 61 -11.92 -2.92 3.07
N GLN A 62 -13.06 -3.49 3.47
CA GLN A 62 -13.98 -4.23 2.59
C GLN A 62 -14.69 -3.31 1.59
N ASP A 63 -15.18 -2.16 2.04
CA ASP A 63 -15.83 -1.17 1.18
C ASP A 63 -14.84 -0.54 0.19
N TYR A 64 -13.61 -0.29 0.66
CA TYR A 64 -12.53 0.17 -0.19
C TYR A 64 -12.18 -0.85 -1.28
N TYR A 65 -12.04 -2.13 -0.91
CA TYR A 65 -11.81 -3.20 -1.86
C TYR A 65 -12.96 -3.30 -2.88
N TRP A 66 -14.21 -3.25 -2.42
CA TRP A 66 -15.37 -3.22 -3.30
C TRP A 66 -15.29 -2.07 -4.30
N LEU A 67 -14.90 -0.87 -3.85
CA LEU A 67 -14.75 0.31 -4.70
C LEU A 67 -13.68 0.09 -5.77
N VAL A 68 -12.52 -0.46 -5.40
CA VAL A 68 -11.44 -0.82 -6.33
C VAL A 68 -11.93 -1.78 -7.40
N LYS A 69 -12.64 -2.86 -7.02
CA LYS A 69 -13.18 -3.84 -7.97
C LYS A 69 -14.32 -3.27 -8.83
N LYS A 70 -15.13 -2.37 -8.27
CA LYS A 70 -16.24 -1.72 -8.99
C LYS A 70 -15.73 -0.77 -10.08
N ILE A 71 -14.61 -0.09 -9.85
CA ILE A 71 -13.95 0.76 -10.85
C ILE A 71 -13.22 -0.08 -11.89
N GLY A 72 -12.56 -1.16 -11.44
CA GLY A 72 -11.79 -2.05 -12.30
C GLY A 72 -10.29 -1.81 -12.15
N GLU A 73 -9.51 -2.88 -12.30
CA GLU A 73 -8.07 -2.89 -11.99
C GLU A 73 -7.21 -2.01 -12.92
N ASP A 74 -7.72 -1.68 -14.10
CA ASP A 74 -7.02 -0.83 -15.06
C ASP A 74 -7.16 0.66 -14.72
N ASP A 75 -8.26 1.04 -14.05
CA ASP A 75 -8.62 2.43 -13.77
C ASP A 75 -8.56 2.78 -12.27
N CYS A 76 -8.20 1.83 -11.40
CA CYS A 76 -8.26 2.01 -9.95
C CYS A 76 -7.07 2.79 -9.35
N LEU A 77 -6.04 3.12 -10.14
CA LEU A 77 -4.83 3.81 -9.63
C LEU A 77 -5.14 5.06 -8.78
N PRO A 78 -6.05 5.98 -9.18
CA PRO A 78 -6.38 7.14 -8.33
C PRO A 78 -6.98 6.74 -6.98
N ILE A 79 -7.74 5.64 -6.93
CA ILE A 79 -8.30 5.13 -5.67
C ILE A 79 -7.20 4.49 -4.82
N LEU A 80 -6.29 3.75 -5.44
CA LEU A 80 -5.12 3.18 -4.76
C LEU A 80 -4.27 4.25 -4.08
N GLU A 81 -3.98 5.36 -4.77
CA GLU A 81 -3.19 6.48 -4.23
C GLU A 81 -3.87 7.15 -3.00
N MET A 82 -5.20 7.08 -2.93
CA MET A 82 -5.97 7.62 -1.82
C MET A 82 -6.08 6.66 -0.63
N GLY A 83 -5.77 5.38 -0.81
CA GLY A 83 -5.85 4.35 0.22
C GLY A 83 -4.98 4.61 1.45
N SER A 84 -5.29 3.87 2.52
CA SER A 84 -4.46 3.72 3.72
C SER A 84 -3.70 2.38 3.69
N SER A 85 -2.69 2.23 4.56
CA SER A 85 -1.90 0.99 4.68
C SER A 85 -2.78 -0.23 4.95
N GLU A 86 -3.75 -0.10 5.86
CA GLU A 86 -4.70 -1.16 6.20
C GLU A 86 -5.59 -1.56 5.01
N GLN A 87 -6.06 -0.57 4.25
CA GLN A 87 -6.86 -0.80 3.04
C GLN A 87 -6.04 -1.51 1.94
N TRP A 88 -4.78 -1.11 1.74
CA TRP A 88 -3.87 -1.81 0.83
C TRP A 88 -3.60 -3.24 1.28
N HIS A 89 -3.36 -3.44 2.58
CA HIS A 89 -3.13 -4.76 3.16
C HIS A 89 -4.31 -5.69 2.91
N HIS A 90 -5.54 -5.19 3.05
CA HIS A 90 -6.74 -5.95 2.76
C HIS A 90 -6.92 -6.28 1.26
N VAL A 91 -6.59 -5.34 0.35
CA VAL A 91 -6.56 -5.64 -1.09
C VAL A 91 -5.57 -6.77 -1.36
N MET A 92 -4.36 -6.70 -0.79
CA MET A 92 -3.35 -7.74 -0.95
C MET A 92 -3.84 -9.08 -0.40
N ASP A 93 -4.43 -9.12 0.80
CA ASP A 93 -5.01 -10.34 1.39
C ASP A 93 -6.04 -11.02 0.46
N LEU A 94 -6.79 -10.27 -0.34
CA LEU A 94 -7.80 -10.84 -1.24
C LEU A 94 -7.26 -11.21 -2.62
N GLU A 95 -6.27 -10.49 -3.12
CA GLU A 95 -5.91 -10.52 -4.53
C GLU A 95 -4.74 -11.44 -4.89
N ILE A 96 -3.80 -11.66 -3.98
CA ILE A 96 -2.54 -12.36 -4.32
C ILE A 96 -2.55 -13.86 -4.00
N TRP A 97 -3.71 -14.40 -3.61
CA TRP A 97 -3.85 -15.77 -3.14
C TRP A 97 -4.64 -16.63 -4.14
N GLN A 98 -4.07 -17.78 -4.49
CA GLN A 98 -4.79 -18.86 -5.13
C GLN A 98 -5.07 -19.96 -4.09
N ARG A 99 -6.28 -19.91 -3.51
CA ARG A 99 -6.67 -20.74 -2.34
C ARG A 99 -5.77 -20.46 -1.14
N ASP A 100 -4.84 -21.36 -0.84
CA ASP A 100 -3.90 -21.37 0.28
C ASP A 100 -2.44 -21.12 -0.16
N ARG A 101 -2.21 -20.82 -1.44
CA ARG A 101 -0.89 -20.54 -2.01
C ARG A 101 -0.82 -19.10 -2.52
N LEU A 102 0.33 -18.46 -2.35
CA LEU A 102 0.59 -17.17 -2.97
C LEU A 102 0.83 -17.32 -4.47
N ASP A 103 0.19 -16.45 -5.25
CA ASP A 103 0.40 -16.32 -6.68
C ASP A 103 1.37 -15.16 -6.95
N LEU A 104 2.63 -15.50 -7.27
CA LEU A 104 3.68 -14.50 -7.52
C LEU A 104 3.41 -13.66 -8.78
N GLN A 105 2.71 -14.19 -9.78
CA GLN A 105 2.38 -13.43 -10.98
C GLN A 105 1.33 -12.37 -10.64
N GLN A 106 0.26 -12.77 -9.96
CA GLN A 106 -0.77 -11.84 -9.51
C GLN A 106 -0.23 -10.83 -8.49
N ALA A 107 0.65 -11.26 -7.58
CA ALA A 107 1.36 -10.38 -6.67
C ALA A 107 2.19 -9.32 -7.40
N SER A 108 2.90 -9.69 -8.47
CA SER A 108 3.69 -8.75 -9.27
C SER A 108 2.82 -7.69 -9.95
N LEU A 109 1.64 -8.08 -10.45
CA LEU A 109 0.67 -7.15 -11.05
C LEU A 109 0.15 -6.14 -10.01
N TRP A 110 -0.24 -6.59 -8.83
CA TRP A 110 -0.71 -5.71 -7.76
C TRP A 110 0.41 -4.84 -7.18
N LEU A 111 1.61 -5.39 -7.01
CA LEU A 111 2.76 -4.63 -6.55
C LEU A 111 3.12 -3.50 -7.52
N LYS A 112 3.03 -3.75 -8.84
CA LYS A 112 3.19 -2.71 -9.86
C LYS A 112 2.10 -1.62 -9.73
N ARG A 113 0.85 -1.99 -9.49
CA ARG A 113 -0.24 -1.00 -9.29
C ARG A 113 -0.01 -0.14 -8.06
N LEU A 114 0.38 -0.74 -6.92
CA LEU A 114 0.72 0.00 -5.70
C LEU A 114 1.95 0.90 -5.90
N GLN A 115 2.96 0.42 -6.63
CA GLN A 115 4.15 1.20 -6.98
C GLN A 115 3.77 2.44 -7.82
N LEU A 116 2.89 2.28 -8.80
CA LEU A 116 2.40 3.38 -9.64
C LEU A 116 1.51 4.35 -8.86
N ALA A 117 0.74 3.85 -7.89
CA ALA A 117 -0.13 4.66 -7.05
C ALA A 117 0.68 5.54 -6.08
N ASP A 118 1.56 4.94 -5.27
CA ASP A 118 2.47 5.66 -4.38
C ASP A 118 3.63 4.76 -3.93
N VAL A 119 4.79 4.89 -4.57
CA VAL A 119 5.97 4.06 -4.27
C VAL A 119 6.52 4.30 -2.85
N ASN A 120 6.34 5.49 -2.29
CA ASN A 120 6.86 5.81 -0.95
C ASN A 120 5.98 5.19 0.14
N GLU A 121 4.66 5.25 -0.03
CA GLU A 121 3.74 4.51 0.86
C GLU A 121 3.90 3.00 0.70
N LEU A 122 4.17 2.50 -0.51
CA LEU A 122 4.49 1.09 -0.72
C LEU A 122 5.76 0.67 0.03
N ALA A 123 6.83 1.48 -0.02
CA ALA A 123 8.05 1.19 0.73
C ALA A 123 7.78 1.13 2.25
N LYS A 124 6.95 2.03 2.79
CA LYS A 124 6.55 2.00 4.21
C LYS A 124 5.78 0.72 4.54
N TRP A 125 4.78 0.37 3.72
CA TRP A 125 3.99 -0.84 3.90
C TRP A 125 4.86 -2.10 3.85
N LEU A 126 5.80 -2.19 2.90
CA LEU A 126 6.75 -3.31 2.79
C LEU A 126 7.69 -3.46 4.00
N PHE A 127 7.93 -2.40 4.77
CA PHE A 127 8.68 -2.46 6.03
C PHE A 127 7.82 -2.69 7.27
N THR A 128 6.50 -2.70 7.12
CA THR A 128 5.55 -2.78 8.24
C THR A 128 4.52 -3.88 7.99
N GLU A 129 3.28 -3.56 7.61
CA GLU A 129 2.23 -4.59 7.49
C GLU A 129 2.53 -5.63 6.40
N GLY A 130 3.21 -5.21 5.33
CA GLY A 130 3.64 -6.04 4.21
C GLY A 130 4.99 -6.73 4.39
N GLN A 131 5.61 -6.70 5.57
CA GLN A 131 6.97 -7.19 5.76
C GLN A 131 7.15 -8.67 5.40
N HIS A 132 6.26 -9.56 5.87
CA HIS A 132 6.33 -10.98 5.50
C HIS A 132 6.17 -11.18 3.99
N PHE A 133 5.29 -10.41 3.36
CA PHE A 133 5.13 -10.43 1.91
C PHE A 133 6.41 -9.99 1.20
N ALA A 134 7.07 -8.92 1.68
CA ALA A 134 8.34 -8.44 1.12
C ALA A 134 9.42 -9.54 1.12
N TYR A 135 9.63 -10.20 2.27
CA TYR A 135 10.59 -11.31 2.37
C TYR A 135 10.23 -12.48 1.43
N TYR A 136 8.97 -12.90 1.42
CA TYR A 136 8.51 -14.00 0.55
C TYR A 136 8.68 -13.65 -0.93
N TYR A 137 8.18 -12.48 -1.34
CA TYR A 137 8.19 -12.04 -2.72
C TYR A 137 9.61 -11.84 -3.23
N PHE A 138 10.47 -11.14 -2.48
CA PHE A 138 11.84 -10.87 -2.90
C PHE A 138 12.75 -12.10 -2.84
N PHE A 139 12.47 -13.07 -1.96
CA PHE A 139 13.16 -14.37 -1.99
C PHE A 139 13.00 -15.06 -3.35
N TYR A 140 11.77 -15.07 -3.88
CA TYR A 140 11.49 -15.69 -5.17
C TYR A 140 11.91 -14.82 -6.35
N THR A 141 11.79 -13.50 -6.26
CA THR A 141 11.95 -12.59 -7.42
C THR A 141 13.32 -11.95 -7.56
N LEU A 142 14.15 -11.92 -6.52
CA LEU A 142 15.47 -11.29 -6.57
C LEU A 142 16.61 -12.30 -6.60
N GLU A 143 17.63 -11.96 -7.37
CA GLU A 143 18.98 -12.46 -7.18
C GLU A 143 19.78 -11.36 -6.47
N VAL A 144 20.45 -11.73 -5.36
CA VAL A 144 21.26 -10.82 -4.55
C VAL A 144 22.69 -11.34 -4.50
N ARG A 145 23.66 -10.45 -4.76
CA ARG A 145 25.09 -10.73 -4.70
C ARG A 145 25.75 -9.70 -3.79
N LEU A 146 26.52 -10.19 -2.83
CA LEU A 146 27.39 -9.36 -2.00
C LEU A 146 28.76 -9.33 -2.66
N ILE A 147 29.27 -8.14 -2.99
CA ILE A 147 30.61 -7.96 -3.54
C ILE A 147 31.38 -7.01 -2.61
N GLY A 148 32.57 -7.43 -2.19
CA GLY A 148 33.44 -6.60 -1.35
C GLY A 148 33.96 -5.36 -2.11
N HIS A 149 34.30 -4.29 -1.37
CA HIS A 149 34.83 -3.06 -1.97
C HIS A 149 36.10 -3.28 -2.83
N ASP A 150 36.91 -4.28 -2.49
CA ASP A 150 38.17 -4.59 -3.18
C ASP A 150 38.04 -5.71 -4.23
N GLU A 151 36.82 -6.24 -4.42
CA GLU A 151 36.57 -7.32 -5.37
C GLU A 151 36.17 -6.75 -6.75
N PRO A 152 36.66 -7.33 -7.86
CA PRO A 152 36.23 -6.91 -9.18
C PRO A 152 34.75 -7.25 -9.37
N VAL A 153 33.97 -6.28 -9.85
CA VAL A 153 32.55 -6.49 -10.19
C VAL A 153 32.46 -7.26 -11.51
N ASP A 154 32.34 -8.58 -11.41
CA ASP A 154 32.09 -9.48 -12.55
C ASP A 154 30.67 -10.06 -12.42
N LEU A 155 29.68 -9.28 -12.88
CA LEU A 155 28.27 -9.66 -12.83
C LEU A 155 27.64 -9.64 -14.23
N PRO A 156 26.71 -10.55 -14.52
CA PRO A 156 25.91 -10.49 -15.73
C PRO A 156 25.11 -9.18 -15.83
N GLU A 157 24.61 -8.88 -17.04
CA GLU A 157 23.71 -7.74 -17.22
C GLU A 157 22.44 -7.88 -16.35
N GLY A 158 21.92 -6.74 -15.89
CA GLY A 158 20.66 -6.69 -15.16
C GLY A 158 20.81 -6.24 -13.71
N PHE A 159 21.99 -6.46 -13.12
CA PHE A 159 22.30 -6.05 -11.76
C PHE A 159 22.37 -4.53 -11.64
N PHE A 160 21.92 -4.03 -10.50
CA PHE A 160 22.13 -2.67 -10.04
C PHE A 160 22.49 -2.69 -8.56
N THR A 161 23.04 -1.59 -8.07
CA THR A 161 23.36 -1.40 -6.66
C THR A 161 22.95 0.00 -6.23
N LEU A 162 22.60 0.15 -4.96
CA LEU A 162 22.23 1.43 -4.33
C LEU A 162 23.27 1.88 -3.29
N ASP A 163 24.20 1.02 -2.93
CA ASP A 163 25.14 1.17 -1.81
C ASP A 163 26.59 0.79 -2.17
N GLY A 164 26.81 0.20 -3.36
CA GLY A 164 28.13 -0.29 -3.80
C GLY A 164 28.55 -1.63 -3.20
N VAL A 165 27.67 -2.32 -2.47
CA VAL A 165 27.97 -3.56 -1.73
C VAL A 165 26.98 -4.66 -2.09
N PHE A 166 25.68 -4.36 -2.03
CA PHE A 166 24.62 -5.25 -2.48
C PHE A 166 24.30 -4.98 -3.94
N TYR A 167 24.52 -6.00 -4.76
CA TYR A 167 24.12 -6.01 -6.16
C TYR A 167 22.87 -6.87 -6.28
N VAL A 168 21.81 -6.27 -6.79
CA VAL A 168 20.49 -6.92 -6.90
C VAL A 168 20.00 -6.91 -8.34
N ARG A 169 19.30 -7.97 -8.73
CA ARG A 169 18.65 -8.09 -10.03
C ARG A 169 17.31 -8.80 -9.87
N SER A 170 16.30 -8.39 -10.63
CA SER A 170 15.08 -9.19 -10.76
C SER A 170 15.35 -10.43 -11.62
N LYS A 171 14.93 -11.60 -11.16
CA LYS A 171 14.99 -12.85 -11.94
C LYS A 171 14.11 -12.81 -13.18
N ASP A 172 13.08 -11.95 -13.17
CA ASP A 172 12.24 -11.65 -14.32
C ASP A 172 12.62 -10.29 -14.92
N PRO A 173 13.19 -10.24 -16.14
CA PRO A 173 13.54 -9.00 -16.81
C PRO A 173 12.38 -8.02 -16.98
N GLU A 174 11.14 -8.50 -17.11
CA GLU A 174 9.95 -7.65 -17.27
C GLU A 174 9.63 -6.85 -16.00
N LEU A 175 10.03 -7.36 -14.83
CA LEU A 175 9.83 -6.71 -13.54
C LEU A 175 10.99 -5.80 -13.13
N ARG A 176 12.08 -5.74 -13.92
CA ARG A 176 13.32 -5.00 -13.58
C ARG A 176 13.06 -3.56 -13.18
N GLU A 177 12.26 -2.83 -13.96
CA GLU A 177 11.98 -1.41 -13.69
C GLU A 177 11.15 -1.24 -12.41
N THR A 178 10.08 -2.03 -12.26
CA THR A 178 9.20 -2.01 -11.09
C THR A 178 9.99 -2.33 -9.81
N VAL A 179 10.77 -3.40 -9.83
CA VAL A 179 11.63 -3.82 -8.72
C VAL A 179 12.65 -2.74 -8.38
N HIS A 180 13.32 -2.16 -9.39
CA HIS A 180 14.29 -1.10 -9.15
C HIS A 180 13.66 0.11 -8.46
N LYS A 181 12.49 0.57 -8.90
CA LYS A 181 11.77 1.69 -8.26
C LYS A 181 11.40 1.38 -6.81
N ILE A 182 10.89 0.18 -6.54
CA ILE A 182 10.52 -0.23 -5.19
C ILE A 182 11.73 -0.30 -4.27
N LEU A 183 12.79 -1.01 -4.67
CA LEU A 183 13.99 -1.15 -3.86
C LEU A 183 14.70 0.19 -3.63
N SER A 184 14.69 1.09 -4.63
CA SER A 184 15.21 2.46 -4.47
C SER A 184 14.42 3.26 -3.44
N ALA A 185 13.10 3.16 -3.44
CA ALA A 185 12.25 3.83 -2.46
C ALA A 185 12.45 3.25 -1.05
N MET A 186 12.60 1.93 -0.92
CA MET A 186 12.92 1.27 0.34
C MET A 186 14.28 1.71 0.91
N ALA A 187 15.33 1.71 0.09
CA ALA A 187 16.66 2.15 0.50
C ALA A 187 16.69 3.65 0.86
N SER A 188 15.96 4.48 0.11
CA SER A 188 15.85 5.92 0.39
C SER A 188 15.06 6.21 1.69
N LEU A 189 14.10 5.35 2.02
CA LEU A 189 13.30 5.47 3.23
C LEU A 189 14.09 5.03 4.47
N ASP A 190 14.75 3.88 4.41
CA ASP A 190 15.56 3.32 5.49
C ASP A 190 16.59 2.31 4.95
N LEU A 191 17.83 2.78 4.75
CA LEU A 191 18.92 1.97 4.18
C LEU A 191 19.30 0.79 5.09
N GLU A 192 19.21 0.95 6.41
CA GLU A 192 19.56 -0.11 7.37
C GLU A 192 18.54 -1.25 7.34
N ARG A 193 17.24 -0.91 7.31
CA ARG A 193 16.18 -1.91 7.12
C ARG A 193 16.26 -2.57 5.75
N TYR A 194 16.59 -1.81 4.70
CA TYR A 194 16.82 -2.36 3.37
C TYR A 194 17.94 -3.41 3.38
N HIS A 195 19.11 -3.11 3.95
CA HIS A 195 20.21 -4.08 4.09
C HIS A 195 19.79 -5.30 4.90
N THR A 196 19.09 -5.09 6.02
CA THR A 196 18.60 -6.18 6.89
C THR A 196 17.65 -7.10 6.13
N MET A 197 16.77 -6.55 5.28
CA MET A 197 15.91 -7.33 4.41
C MET A 197 16.75 -8.17 3.43
N LEU A 198 17.68 -7.56 2.70
CA LEU A 198 18.51 -8.25 1.71
C LEU A 198 19.32 -9.40 2.32
N VAL A 199 19.96 -9.16 3.46
CA VAL A 199 20.69 -10.20 4.21
C VAL A 199 19.74 -11.29 4.69
N GLY A 200 18.55 -10.92 5.16
CA GLY A 200 17.56 -11.86 5.64
C GLY A 200 17.00 -12.78 4.56
N LEU A 201 17.00 -12.37 3.27
CA LEU A 201 16.47 -13.20 2.18
C LEU A 201 17.11 -14.59 2.11
N SER A 202 18.42 -14.73 2.36
CA SER A 202 19.08 -16.05 2.32
C SER A 202 18.67 -16.99 3.46
N GLY A 203 18.11 -16.45 4.54
CA GLY A 203 17.66 -17.21 5.71
C GLY A 203 16.16 -17.48 5.76
N VAL A 204 15.38 -16.99 4.78
CA VAL A 204 13.93 -17.18 4.74
C VAL A 204 13.58 -18.65 4.51
N LEU A 205 12.65 -19.18 5.30
CA LEU A 205 11.95 -20.43 5.03
C LEU A 205 10.61 -20.09 4.37
N PRO A 206 10.51 -20.10 3.02
CA PRO A 206 9.36 -19.53 2.32
C PRO A 206 8.05 -20.24 2.62
N ALA A 207 8.09 -21.56 2.88
CA ALA A 207 6.90 -22.33 3.24
C ALA A 207 6.32 -21.91 4.62
N GLU A 208 7.18 -21.74 5.62
CA GLU A 208 6.76 -21.28 6.96
C GLU A 208 6.21 -19.86 6.90
N LEU A 209 6.87 -18.98 6.13
CA LEU A 209 6.45 -17.60 5.95
C LEU A 209 5.10 -17.50 5.24
N GLU A 210 4.85 -18.36 4.25
CA GLU A 210 3.56 -18.44 3.55
C GLU A 210 2.44 -18.95 4.45
N GLU A 211 2.70 -19.99 5.25
CA GLU A 211 1.74 -20.50 6.23
C GLU A 211 1.39 -19.43 7.28
N GLU A 212 2.39 -18.70 7.78
CA GLU A 212 2.20 -17.56 8.68
C GLU A 212 1.29 -16.50 8.06
N MET A 213 1.60 -16.08 6.84
CA MET A 213 0.79 -15.11 6.12
C MET A 213 -0.64 -15.60 5.88
N PHE A 214 -0.82 -16.87 5.51
CA PHE A 214 -2.13 -17.47 5.29
C PHE A 214 -2.97 -17.48 6.58
N ARG A 215 -2.34 -17.83 7.72
CA ARG A 215 -3.00 -17.79 9.03
C ARG A 215 -3.42 -16.39 9.41
N LEU A 216 -2.51 -15.42 9.31
CA LEU A 216 -2.78 -14.02 9.62
C LEU A 216 -3.87 -13.42 8.72
N ARG A 217 -3.86 -13.78 7.43
CA ARG A 217 -4.92 -13.43 6.48
C ARG A 217 -6.27 -13.93 6.97
N ASN A 218 -6.38 -15.21 7.32
CA ASN A 218 -7.65 -15.81 7.76
C ASN A 218 -8.22 -15.12 9.01
N VAL A 219 -7.37 -14.61 9.90
CA VAL A 219 -7.81 -13.81 11.06
C VAL A 219 -8.38 -12.45 10.64
N ARG A 220 -7.82 -11.82 9.59
CA ARG A 220 -8.26 -10.50 9.11
C ARG A 220 -9.50 -10.53 8.22
N ILE A 221 -9.72 -11.63 7.49
CA ILE A 221 -10.84 -11.76 6.54
C ILE A 221 -12.07 -12.48 7.12
N ALA A 222 -11.95 -13.09 8.30
CA ALA A 222 -13.07 -13.71 9.02
C ALA A 222 -13.98 -12.66 9.68
#